data_AF-A0A1X9Z2T9-F1
#
_entry.id   AF-A0A1X9Z2T9-F1
#
_cell.length_a   1.000
_cell.length_b   1.000
_cell.length_c   1.000
_cell.angle_alpha   90.00
_cell.angle_beta   90.00
_cell.angle_gamma   90.00
#
_symmetry.space_group_name_H-M   'P 1'
#
loop_
_entity.id
_entity.type
_entity.pdbx_description
1 polymer ?
#
loop_
_entity_poly.entity_id
_entity_poly.type
_entity_poly.pdbx_seq_one_letter_code
_entity_poly.pdbx_strand_id
1 'polypeptide(L)'
;MNSLEELNHKFDLDVLSEQLKSAVDSKDPLGYMRSNINWEIDKDLDTKSNLEGVTSMMTESYSTNISYEMWNPFRKFLDWLNRNKTANQVKKILCTINAEIQKLIDEEAGLKKLITIALTAIAAAIGIGVINPMILTLVVGFLATMILKGAANFCDV
;
A
#
# COMPACT_ATOMS: atom_id res chain seq x y z
N MET A 1 -5.59 27.03 2.58
CA MET A 1 -5.96 25.82 1.84
C MET A 1 -6.36 24.77 2.85
N ASN A 2 -7.54 24.18 2.68
CA ASN A 2 -7.93 23.02 3.47
C ASN A 2 -7.12 21.79 2.96
N SER A 3 -6.83 20.81 3.81
CA SER A 3 -6.00 19.63 3.47
C SER A 3 -6.51 18.89 2.23
N LEU A 4 -7.83 18.92 1.97
CA LEU A 4 -8.47 18.37 0.78
C LEU A 4 -8.04 19.08 -0.52
N GLU A 5 -7.94 20.41 -0.50
CA GLU A 5 -7.54 21.21 -1.67
C GLU A 5 -6.06 21.01 -1.99
N GLU A 6 -5.24 20.86 -0.95
CA GLU A 6 -3.80 20.61 -1.10
C GLU A 6 -3.54 19.20 -1.67
N LEU A 7 -4.31 18.20 -1.26
CA LEU A 7 -4.28 16.86 -1.85
C LEU A 7 -4.70 16.87 -3.32
N ASN A 8 -5.82 17.52 -3.66
CA ASN A 8 -6.32 17.60 -5.04
C ASN A 8 -5.35 18.33 -5.98
N HIS A 9 -4.58 19.29 -5.45
CA HIS A 9 -3.56 19.99 -6.24
C HIS A 9 -2.30 19.14 -6.44
N LYS A 10 -1.99 18.25 -5.49
CA LYS A 10 -0.73 17.50 -5.50
C LYS A 10 -0.83 16.10 -6.09
N PHE A 11 -2.00 15.48 -6.00
CA PHE A 11 -2.22 14.11 -6.45
C PHE A 11 -3.46 14.04 -7.34
N ASP A 12 -3.33 13.28 -8.44
CA ASP A 12 -4.47 12.95 -9.29
C ASP A 12 -5.31 11.85 -8.64
N LEU A 13 -6.30 12.27 -7.85
CA LEU A 13 -7.18 11.35 -7.12
C LEU A 13 -8.08 10.52 -8.05
N ASP A 14 -8.33 10.98 -9.27
CA ASP A 14 -9.11 10.22 -10.25
C ASP A 14 -8.28 9.05 -10.79
N VAL A 15 -7.02 9.30 -11.16
CA VAL A 15 -6.07 8.24 -11.53
C VAL A 15 -5.88 7.23 -10.39
N LEU A 16 -5.70 7.70 -9.15
CA LEU A 16 -5.58 6.79 -8.00
C LEU A 16 -6.85 5.96 -7.78
N SER A 17 -8.02 6.54 -8.00
CA SER A 17 -9.30 5.83 -7.93
C SER A 17 -9.43 4.74 -9.00
N GLU A 18 -8.97 5.01 -10.23
CA GLU A 18 -8.93 4.01 -11.30
C GLU A 18 -7.93 2.89 -11.00
N GLN A 19 -6.77 3.22 -10.42
CA GLN A 19 -5.80 2.22 -9.98
C GLN A 19 -6.36 1.33 -8.87
N LEU A 20 -7.07 1.91 -7.89
CA LEU A 20 -7.76 1.15 -6.86
C LEU A 20 -8.83 0.23 -7.45
N LYS A 21 -9.63 0.73 -8.40
CA LYS A 21 -10.60 -0.09 -9.11
C LYS A 21 -9.93 -1.27 -9.82
N SER A 22 -8.86 -1.03 -10.57
CA SER A 22 -8.10 -2.08 -11.26
C SER A 22 -7.52 -3.13 -10.30
N ALA A 23 -6.98 -2.69 -9.16
CA ALA A 23 -6.46 -3.59 -8.12
C ALA A 23 -7.57 -4.44 -7.46
N VAL A 24 -8.76 -3.88 -7.27
CA VAL A 24 -9.93 -4.61 -6.76
C VAL A 24 -10.46 -5.59 -7.81
N ASP A 25 -10.64 -5.15 -9.06
CA ASP A 25 -11.20 -5.95 -10.15
C ASP A 25 -10.29 -7.15 -10.49
N SER A 26 -8.97 -6.95 -10.45
CA SER A 26 -7.97 -8.03 -10.63
C SER A 26 -7.92 -9.02 -9.47
N LYS A 27 -8.51 -8.67 -8.31
CA LYS A 27 -8.46 -9.44 -7.05
C LYS A 27 -7.02 -9.73 -6.56
N ASP A 28 -6.05 -8.97 -7.06
CA ASP A 28 -4.63 -9.15 -6.74
C ASP A 28 -3.97 -7.82 -6.30
N PRO A 29 -4.32 -7.31 -5.11
CA PRO A 29 -3.74 -6.08 -4.57
C PRO A 29 -2.22 -6.19 -4.37
N LEU A 30 -1.70 -7.42 -4.20
CA LEU A 30 -0.27 -7.66 -4.03
C LEU A 30 0.48 -7.63 -5.36
N GLY A 31 -0.10 -8.23 -6.40
CA GLY A 31 0.40 -8.09 -7.77
C GLY A 31 0.46 -6.63 -8.19
N TYR A 32 -0.60 -5.86 -7.93
CA TYR A 32 -0.61 -4.42 -8.16
C TYR A 32 0.57 -3.71 -7.47
N MET A 33 0.77 -3.91 -6.16
CA MET A 33 1.86 -3.25 -5.44
C MET A 33 3.25 -3.66 -5.96
N ARG A 34 3.43 -4.95 -6.30
CA ARG A 34 4.70 -5.46 -6.85
C ARG A 34 5.05 -4.82 -8.19
N SER A 35 4.06 -4.64 -9.06
CA SER A 35 4.26 -4.09 -10.40
C SER A 35 4.42 -2.57 -10.43
N ASN A 36 4.01 -1.87 -9.37
CA ASN A 36 3.96 -0.40 -9.36
C ASN A 36 4.93 0.25 -8.36
N ILE A 37 5.49 -0.50 -7.39
CA ILE A 37 6.58 -0.01 -6.55
C ILE A 37 7.90 -0.13 -7.32
N ASN A 38 8.63 0.98 -7.46
CA ASN A 38 9.98 0.96 -8.01
C ASN A 38 11.01 0.71 -6.90
N TRP A 39 11.25 -0.58 -6.64
CA TRP A 39 12.15 -1.06 -5.59
C TRP A 39 13.61 -0.62 -5.73
N GLU A 40 14.03 -0.12 -6.90
CA GLU A 40 15.39 0.38 -7.14
C GLU A 40 15.56 1.86 -6.82
N ILE A 41 14.50 2.67 -6.97
CA ILE A 41 14.52 4.11 -6.74
C ILE A 41 14.11 4.46 -5.30
N ASP A 42 13.33 3.60 -4.65
CA ASP A 42 12.90 3.81 -3.25
C ASP A 42 13.95 3.33 -2.21
N LYS A 43 15.21 3.12 -2.65
CA LYS A 43 16.37 2.67 -1.84
C LYS A 43 16.87 3.71 -0.82
N ASP A 44 16.46 4.98 -0.93
CA ASP A 44 16.86 6.04 0.01
C ASP A 44 16.25 5.88 1.43
N LEU A 45 15.59 4.75 1.71
CA LEU A 45 15.07 4.39 3.02
C LEU A 45 15.85 3.23 3.68
N ASP A 46 16.88 2.69 3.02
CA ASP A 46 17.74 1.63 3.55
C ASP A 46 19.06 2.16 4.12
N THR A 47 19.13 2.22 5.44
CA THR A 47 20.40 1.92 6.13
C THR A 47 20.31 0.53 6.72
N LYS A 48 20.50 -0.51 5.88
CA LYS A 48 21.22 -1.75 6.24
C LYS A 48 21.49 -2.69 5.05
N SER A 49 22.67 -3.30 5.10
CA SER A 49 23.42 -4.03 4.08
C SER A 49 22.87 -5.40 3.61
N ASN A 50 21.57 -5.69 3.75
CA ASN A 50 21.05 -7.05 3.51
C ASN A 50 20.07 -7.20 2.32
N LEU A 51 19.95 -6.20 1.43
CA LEU A 51 19.07 -6.33 0.26
C LEU A 51 19.61 -7.26 -0.83
N GLU A 52 20.92 -7.46 -0.93
CA GLU A 52 21.50 -8.32 -1.97
C GLU A 52 21.02 -9.79 -1.87
N GLY A 53 20.58 -10.24 -0.69
CA GLY A 53 19.97 -11.56 -0.50
C GLY A 53 18.47 -11.65 -0.81
N VAL A 54 17.78 -10.52 -1.00
CA VAL A 54 16.31 -10.49 -1.20
C VAL A 54 15.97 -10.31 -2.68
N THR A 55 16.77 -9.54 -3.42
CA THR A 55 16.58 -9.30 -4.86
C THR A 55 16.81 -10.58 -5.68
N SER A 56 17.77 -11.43 -5.28
CA SER A 56 18.06 -12.70 -5.96
C SER A 56 16.93 -13.73 -5.85
N MET A 57 16.10 -13.66 -4.80
CA MET A 57 14.93 -14.53 -4.64
C MET A 57 13.69 -14.03 -5.39
N MET A 58 13.69 -12.80 -5.90
CA MET A 58 12.62 -12.27 -6.76
C MET A 58 12.87 -12.59 -8.24
N THR A 59 14.13 -12.88 -8.62
CA THR A 59 14.54 -13.15 -10.00
C THR A 59 14.59 -14.64 -10.36
N GLU A 60 14.53 -15.56 -9.39
CA GLU A 60 14.60 -17.00 -9.69
C GLU A 60 13.22 -17.64 -9.94
N SER A 61 12.96 -17.84 -11.24
CA SER A 61 12.22 -18.97 -11.84
C SER A 61 10.73 -19.11 -11.56
N TYR A 62 9.93 -18.47 -12.42
CA TYR A 62 8.49 -18.70 -12.64
C TYR A 62 8.17 -20.02 -13.39
N SER A 63 8.95 -21.09 -13.19
CA SER A 63 8.59 -22.40 -13.73
C SER A 63 8.68 -23.47 -12.66
N THR A 64 7.58 -24.20 -12.53
CA THR A 64 7.33 -25.42 -11.74
C THR A 64 6.63 -25.25 -10.40
N ASN A 65 5.53 -26.01 -10.27
CA ASN A 65 4.81 -26.41 -9.07
C ASN A 65 5.59 -26.22 -7.77
N ILE A 66 5.26 -25.18 -6.99
CA ILE A 66 5.68 -25.08 -5.60
C ILE A 66 4.44 -25.08 -4.72
N SER A 67 4.28 -26.22 -4.06
CA SER A 67 3.39 -26.50 -2.94
C SER A 67 3.24 -25.30 -1.98
N TYR A 68 1.99 -25.02 -1.62
CA TYR A 68 1.35 -24.31 -0.50
C TYR A 68 2.17 -23.58 0.62
N GLU A 69 3.50 -23.69 0.70
CA GLU A 69 4.32 -23.25 1.85
C GLU A 69 5.50 -22.32 1.51
N MET A 70 5.80 -22.02 0.25
CA MET A 70 6.88 -21.08 -0.05
C MET A 70 6.41 -19.62 -0.10
N TRP A 71 6.24 -19.10 1.11
CA TRP A 71 6.23 -17.68 1.48
C TRP A 71 5.08 -16.85 0.94
N ASN A 72 4.08 -16.63 1.81
CA ASN A 72 3.03 -15.64 1.64
C ASN A 72 3.63 -14.29 1.16
N PRO A 73 3.41 -13.90 -0.11
CA PRO A 73 3.79 -12.60 -0.66
C PRO A 73 3.44 -11.43 0.25
N PHE A 74 2.30 -11.57 0.91
CA PHE A 74 1.76 -10.63 1.87
C PHE A 74 2.60 -10.54 3.14
N ARG A 75 3.08 -11.66 3.68
CA ARG A 75 3.97 -11.67 4.85
C ARG A 75 5.32 -11.03 4.52
N LYS A 76 5.93 -11.35 3.38
CA LYS A 76 7.18 -10.71 2.93
C LYS A 76 7.01 -9.20 2.72
N PHE A 77 5.88 -8.79 2.16
CA PHE A 77 5.52 -7.39 1.98
C PHE A 77 5.28 -6.68 3.32
N LEU A 78 4.56 -7.29 4.26
CA LEU A 78 4.38 -6.79 5.62
C LEU A 78 5.70 -6.74 6.39
N ASP A 79 6.58 -7.71 6.21
CA ASP A 79 7.92 -7.73 6.80
C ASP A 79 8.78 -6.59 6.22
N TRP A 80 8.67 -6.30 4.92
CA TRP A 80 9.32 -5.15 4.31
C TRP A 80 8.74 -3.83 4.83
N LEU A 81 7.41 -3.70 4.93
CA LEU A 81 6.75 -2.57 5.55
C LEU A 81 7.27 -2.33 6.97
N ASN A 82 7.44 -3.40 7.75
CA ASN A 82 7.93 -3.32 9.13
C ASN A 82 9.42 -2.92 9.22
N ARG A 83 10.22 -3.17 8.18
CA ARG A 83 11.67 -2.84 8.13
C ARG A 83 11.92 -1.38 7.75
N ASN A 84 11.10 -0.81 6.86
CA ASN A 84 11.22 0.58 6.44
C ASN A 84 10.49 1.49 7.43
N LYS A 85 11.19 2.45 8.05
CA LYS A 85 10.60 3.35 9.07
C LYS A 85 9.38 4.11 8.53
N THR A 86 9.47 4.62 7.31
CA THR A 86 8.38 5.37 6.66
C THR A 86 7.22 4.46 6.30
N ALA A 87 7.50 3.30 5.71
CA ALA A 87 6.45 2.36 5.31
C ALA A 87 5.73 1.75 6.54
N ASN A 88 6.45 1.49 7.63
CA ASN A 88 5.88 1.07 8.91
C ASN A 88 5.01 2.17 9.51
N GLN A 89 5.47 3.43 9.44
CA GLN A 89 4.69 4.57 9.92
C GLN A 89 3.40 4.74 9.10
N VAL A 90 3.46 4.63 7.77
CA VAL A 90 2.28 4.65 6.90
C VAL A 90 1.32 3.50 7.23
N LYS A 91 1.84 2.27 7.38
CA LYS A 91 1.04 1.12 7.81
C LYS A 91 0.33 1.38 9.14
N LYS A 92 1.03 1.92 10.15
CA LYS A 92 0.45 2.27 11.45
C LYS A 92 -0.66 3.31 11.33
N ILE A 93 -0.47 4.33 10.49
CA ILE A 93 -1.50 5.36 10.24
C ILE A 93 -2.73 4.71 9.61
N LEU A 94 -2.54 3.94 8.53
CA LEU A 94 -3.63 3.24 7.84
C LEU A 94 -4.37 2.27 8.75
N CYS A 95 -3.66 1.55 9.62
CA CYS A 95 -4.28 0.69 10.62
C CYS A 95 -5.01 1.44 11.73
N THR A 96 -4.57 2.65 12.09
CA THR A 96 -5.29 3.49 13.06
C THR A 96 -6.66 3.91 12.54
N ILE A 97 -6.79 4.10 11.23
CA ILE A 97 -8.04 4.53 10.58
C ILE A 97 -8.82 3.39 9.91
N ASN A 98 -8.42 2.12 10.11
CA ASN A 98 -9.01 1.00 9.40
C ASN A 98 -10.52 0.84 9.67
N ALA A 99 -10.99 1.09 10.89
CA ALA A 99 -12.40 1.00 11.26
C ALA A 99 -13.24 2.06 10.53
N GLU A 100 -12.70 3.27 10.37
CA GLU A 100 -13.36 4.35 9.62
C GLU A 100 -13.44 4.01 8.13
N ILE A 101 -12.36 3.50 7.54
CA ILE A 101 -12.35 3.04 6.14
C ILE A 101 -13.33 1.88 5.96
N GLN A 102 -13.33 0.90 6.88
CA GLN A 102 -14.23 -0.25 6.80
C GLN A 102 -15.70 0.18 6.84
N LYS A 103 -16.05 1.10 7.75
CA LYS A 103 -17.40 1.67 7.81
C LYS A 103 -17.81 2.31 6.48
N LEU A 104 -16.90 3.05 5.84
CA LEU A 104 -17.18 3.67 4.55
C LEU A 104 -17.35 2.64 3.42
N ILE A 105 -16.60 1.54 3.46
CA ILE A 105 -16.78 0.42 2.53
C ILE A 105 -18.16 -0.22 2.74
N ASP A 106 -18.56 -0.45 4.00
CA ASP A 106 -19.86 -1.02 4.35
C ASP A 106 -21.03 -0.09 3.95
N GLU A 107 -20.79 1.22 3.92
CA GLU A 107 -21.71 2.26 3.41
C GLU A 107 -21.64 2.46 1.88
N GLU A 108 -20.92 1.60 1.14
CA GLU A 108 -20.73 1.67 -0.31
C GLU A 108 -20.17 3.03 -0.80
N ALA A 109 -19.30 3.65 -0.01
CA ALA A 109 -18.65 4.90 -0.38
C ALA A 109 -17.82 4.76 -1.67
N GLY A 110 -17.84 5.80 -2.51
CA GLY A 110 -17.03 5.82 -3.73
C GLY A 110 -15.52 5.72 -3.45
N LEU A 111 -14.80 4.99 -4.30
CA LEU A 111 -13.36 4.70 -4.17
C LEU A 111 -12.49 5.96 -3.95
N LYS A 112 -12.80 7.04 -4.68
CA LYS A 112 -12.14 8.34 -4.52
C LYS A 112 -12.21 8.85 -3.07
N LYS A 113 -13.36 8.70 -2.40
CA LYS A 113 -13.55 9.13 -1.00
C LYS A 113 -12.67 8.33 -0.05
N LEU A 114 -12.57 7.01 -0.24
CA LEU A 114 -11.71 6.14 0.56
C LEU A 114 -10.23 6.55 0.45
N ILE A 115 -9.76 6.81 -0.78
CA ILE A 115 -8.39 7.27 -1.06
C ILE A 115 -8.14 8.62 -0.41
N THR A 116 -9.06 9.57 -0.55
CA THR A 116 -8.91 10.90 0.03
C THR A 116 -8.74 10.87 1.54
N ILE A 117 -9.53 10.04 2.24
CA ILE A 117 -9.43 9.91 3.70
C ILE A 117 -8.09 9.29 4.10
N ALA A 118 -7.68 8.22 3.41
CA ALA A 118 -6.39 7.58 3.66
C ALA A 118 -5.21 8.55 3.45
N LEU A 119 -5.20 9.30 2.34
CA LEU A 119 -4.15 10.28 2.04
C LEU A 119 -4.19 11.48 2.98
N THR A 120 -5.36 11.92 3.42
CA THR A 120 -5.50 13.01 4.41
C THR A 120 -4.87 12.60 5.73
N ALA A 121 -5.15 11.38 6.21
CA ALA A 121 -4.57 10.88 7.44
C ALA A 121 -3.04 10.74 7.36
N ILE A 122 -2.51 10.26 6.22
CA ILE A 122 -1.06 10.19 6.00
C ILE A 122 -0.46 11.59 5.95
N ALA A 123 -1.04 12.51 5.18
CA ALA A 123 -0.55 13.89 5.07
C ALA A 123 -0.54 14.60 6.43
N ALA A 124 -1.55 14.39 7.27
CA ALA A 124 -1.61 14.95 8.62
C ALA A 124 -0.51 14.40 9.54
N ALA A 125 -0.09 13.15 9.35
CA ALA A 125 0.86 12.48 10.22
C ALA A 125 2.34 12.65 9.79
N ILE A 126 2.63 12.68 8.50
CA ILE A 126 4.02 12.76 7.98
C ILE A 126 4.27 13.95 7.06
N GLY A 127 3.26 14.77 6.77
CA GLY A 127 3.35 15.91 5.87
C GLY A 127 3.15 15.51 4.41
N ILE A 128 2.39 16.33 3.68
CA ILE A 128 2.08 16.08 2.26
C ILE A 128 3.35 16.07 1.37
N GLY A 129 4.41 16.76 1.80
CA GLY A 129 5.74 16.80 1.18
C GLY A 129 6.38 15.43 0.99
N VAL A 130 6.09 14.51 1.90
CA VAL A 130 6.76 13.20 2.02
C VAL A 130 6.06 12.11 1.21
N ILE A 131 4.80 12.33 0.80
CA ILE A 131 4.03 11.36 0.02
C ILE A 131 4.62 11.25 -1.38
N ASN A 132 5.27 10.11 -1.65
CA ASN A 132 5.90 9.74 -2.92
C ASN A 132 5.08 8.62 -3.61
N PRO A 133 5.43 8.22 -4.85
CA PRO A 133 4.70 7.19 -5.59
C PRO A 133 4.62 5.83 -4.86
N MET A 134 5.64 5.47 -4.08
CA MET A 134 5.62 4.29 -3.22
C MET A 134 4.48 4.35 -2.20
N ILE A 135 4.34 5.47 -1.47
CA ILE A 135 3.26 5.65 -0.49
C ILE A 135 1.89 5.60 -1.16
N LEU A 136 1.73 6.20 -2.34
CA LEU A 136 0.48 6.13 -3.10
C LEU A 136 0.12 4.68 -3.46
N THR A 137 1.12 3.92 -3.93
CA THR A 137 0.96 2.50 -4.28
C THR A 137 0.58 1.66 -3.05
N LEU A 138 1.17 1.94 -1.89
CA LEU A 138 0.84 1.30 -0.61
C LEU A 138 -0.60 1.57 -0.18
N VAL A 139 -1.05 2.82 -0.31
CA VAL A 139 -2.44 3.21 0.00
C VAL A 139 -3.43 2.46 -0.89
N VAL A 140 -3.17 2.42 -2.20
CA VAL A 140 -4.03 1.70 -3.14
C VAL A 140 -4.09 0.21 -2.82
N GLY A 141 -2.95 -0.45 -2.61
CA GLY A 141 -2.91 -1.87 -2.28
C GLY A 141 -3.54 -2.21 -0.92
N PHE A 142 -3.39 -1.32 0.07
CA PHE A 142 -4.07 -1.43 1.36
C PHE A 142 -5.59 -1.39 1.20
N LEU A 143 -6.10 -0.35 0.54
CA LEU A 143 -7.54 -0.16 0.33
C LEU A 143 -8.14 -1.32 -0.48
N ALA A 144 -7.46 -1.77 -1.54
CA ALA A 144 -7.89 -2.92 -2.32
C ALA A 144 -7.95 -4.20 -1.47
N THR A 145 -6.97 -4.40 -0.58
CA THR A 145 -6.99 -5.53 0.37
C THR A 145 -8.18 -5.44 1.33
N MET A 146 -8.46 -4.25 1.88
CA MET A 146 -9.60 -4.04 2.75
C MET A 146 -10.94 -4.32 2.06
N ILE A 147 -11.12 -3.83 0.85
CA ILE A 147 -12.34 -4.06 0.05
C ILE A 147 -12.55 -5.55 -0.24
N LEU A 148 -11.48 -6.28 -0.57
CA LEU A 148 -11.57 -7.69 -0.98
C LEU A 148 -11.65 -8.67 0.20
N LYS A 149 -10.96 -8.39 1.31
CA LYS A 149 -10.68 -9.37 2.36
C LYS A 149 -10.93 -8.85 3.78
N GLY A 150 -11.36 -7.60 3.93
CA GLY A 150 -11.49 -6.93 5.23
C GLY A 150 -10.13 -6.55 5.86
N ALA A 151 -10.18 -5.70 6.87
CA ALA A 151 -9.01 -5.09 7.51
C ALA A 151 -8.07 -6.06 8.25
N ALA A 152 -8.58 -7.21 8.71
CA ALA A 152 -7.88 -8.10 9.64
C ALA A 152 -6.49 -8.52 9.14
N ASN A 153 -6.38 -8.88 7.86
CA ASN A 153 -5.11 -9.38 7.33
C ASN A 153 -3.98 -8.33 7.37
N PHE A 154 -4.25 -7.05 7.14
CA PHE A 154 -3.19 -6.03 7.01
C PHE A 154 -2.69 -5.48 8.35
N CYS A 155 -3.55 -5.48 9.37
CA CYS A 155 -3.26 -4.87 10.67
C CYS A 155 -2.90 -5.87 11.78
N ASP A 156 -2.96 -7.18 11.50
CA ASP A 156 -2.62 -8.26 12.44
C ASP A 156 -1.09 -8.48 12.64
N VAL A 157 -0.26 -7.42 12.59
CA VAL A 157 1.21 -7.51 12.79
C VAL A 157 1.75 -6.45 13.72
#